data_AF-C6HDA3-F1
#
_entry.id   AF-C6HDA3-F1
#
_cell.length_a   1.000
_cell.length_b   1.000
_cell.length_c   1.000
_cell.angle_alpha   90.00
_cell.angle_beta   90.00
_cell.angle_gamma   90.00
#
_symmetry.space_group_name_H-M   'P 1'
#
loop_
_entity.id
_entity.type
_entity.pdbx_description
1 polymer ?
#
loop_
_entity_poly.entity_id
_entity_poly.type
_entity_poly.pdbx_seq_one_letter_code
_entity_poly.pdbx_strand_id
1 'polypeptide(L)'
;MSDSKELTFKELAGHNTKKDLYVTIHDTVYDVSSFVDEHPGGEEVLLDVGGRDATDAFEDVGHSDEAREILERLQIGKLKRLPGDPVAKVQTPTVSSTTGSQDVSGFGVGLYAILILVGAIGYGTYQYMLQNGMVKA
;
A
#
# COMPACT_ATOMS: atom_id res chain seq x y z
N MET A 1 -1.89 9.97 29.27
CA MET A 1 -1.20 8.68 29.46
C MET A 1 -1.56 7.81 28.27
N SER A 2 -0.74 7.80 27.22
CA SER A 2 -1.02 7.00 26.03
C SER A 2 -0.53 5.58 26.29
N ASP A 3 -1.47 4.66 26.51
CA ASP A 3 -1.18 3.23 26.66
C ASP A 3 -0.68 2.70 25.31
N SER A 4 0.64 2.80 25.10
CA SER A 4 1.26 2.46 23.82
C SER A 4 1.32 0.95 23.68
N LYS A 5 0.28 0.37 23.07
CA LYS A 5 0.14 -1.06 22.91
C LYS A 5 1.25 -1.60 22.01
N GLU A 6 2.09 -2.50 22.54
CA GLU A 6 3.08 -3.21 21.74
C GLU A 6 2.40 -4.34 20.96
N LEU A 7 2.35 -4.23 19.63
CA LEU A 7 1.81 -5.25 18.73
C LEU A 7 2.96 -5.93 17.97
N THR A 8 2.82 -7.20 17.61
CA THR A 8 3.83 -7.91 16.78
C THR A 8 3.33 -8.03 15.35
N PHE A 9 4.22 -8.24 14.37
CA PHE A 9 3.82 -8.50 12.98
C PHE A 9 2.83 -9.67 12.84
N LYS A 10 2.96 -10.70 13.70
CA LYS A 10 2.05 -11.85 13.72
C LYS A 10 0.64 -11.48 14.16
N GLU A 11 0.49 -10.57 15.12
CA GLU A 11 -0.81 -10.05 15.56
C GLU A 11 -1.37 -9.14 14.46
N LEU A 12 -0.55 -8.21 13.95
CA LEU A 12 -0.88 -7.27 12.88
C LEU A 12 -1.46 -7.99 11.64
N ALA A 13 -0.85 -9.10 11.21
CA ALA A 13 -1.28 -9.88 10.05
C ALA A 13 -2.71 -10.47 10.16
N GLY A 14 -3.29 -10.52 11.37
CA GLY A 14 -4.70 -10.90 11.56
C GLY A 14 -5.69 -9.75 11.32
N HIS A 15 -5.23 -8.50 11.38
CA HIS A 15 -6.03 -7.28 11.26
C HIS A 15 -5.99 -6.72 9.83
N ASN A 16 -6.56 -7.48 8.89
CA ASN A 16 -6.51 -7.21 7.44
C ASN A 16 -7.90 -7.12 6.78
N THR A 17 -8.96 -6.78 7.54
CA THR A 17 -10.34 -6.73 7.03
C THR A 17 -10.92 -5.33 7.15
N LYS A 18 -11.89 -4.93 6.32
CA LYS A 18 -12.46 -3.56 6.31
C LYS A 18 -12.89 -3.02 7.69
N LYS A 19 -13.34 -3.89 8.61
CA LYS A 19 -13.81 -3.51 9.96
C LYS A 19 -12.75 -3.64 11.06
N ASP A 20 -11.57 -4.13 10.71
CA ASP A 20 -10.47 -4.49 11.61
C ASP A 20 -9.20 -4.50 10.75
N LEU A 21 -8.70 -3.30 10.45
CA LEU A 21 -7.65 -3.03 9.49
C LEU A 21 -6.53 -2.21 10.15
N TYR A 22 -5.42 -2.87 10.47
CA TYR A 22 -4.26 -2.21 11.04
C TYR A 22 -3.13 -2.15 10.02
N VAL A 23 -2.38 -1.04 10.05
CA VAL A 23 -1.20 -0.83 9.22
C VAL A 23 -0.03 -0.39 10.10
N THR A 24 1.19 -0.77 9.75
CA THR A 24 2.40 -0.17 10.36
C THR A 24 3.01 0.84 9.41
N ILE A 25 3.31 2.04 9.91
CA ILE A 25 4.10 3.06 9.20
C ILE A 25 5.18 3.54 10.18
N HIS A 26 6.45 3.54 9.77
CA HIS A 26 7.60 3.95 10.61
C HIS A 26 7.62 3.30 12.01
N ASP A 27 7.45 1.97 12.07
CA ASP A 27 7.36 1.16 13.32
C ASP A 27 6.23 1.56 14.30
N THR A 28 5.26 2.34 13.83
CA THR A 28 4.10 2.77 14.59
C THR A 28 2.86 2.10 14.01
N VAL A 29 1.99 1.58 14.88
CA VAL A 29 0.78 0.85 14.46
C VAL A 29 -0.44 1.76 14.55
N TYR A 30 -1.21 1.77 13.46
CA TYR A 30 -2.38 2.61 13.27
C TYR A 30 -3.61 1.76 12.98
N ASP A 31 -4.73 2.10 13.61
CA ASP A 31 -6.04 1.53 13.32
C ASP A 31 -6.75 2.40 12.28
N VAL A 32 -6.74 1.94 11.03
CA VAL A 32 -7.37 2.65 9.91
C VAL A 32 -8.79 2.13 9.63
N SER A 33 -9.33 1.19 10.42
CA SER A 33 -10.66 0.58 10.22
C SER A 33 -11.80 1.60 10.12
N SER A 34 -11.71 2.69 10.89
CA SER A 34 -12.72 3.77 10.89
C SER A 34 -12.53 4.78 9.75
N PHE A 35 -11.40 4.72 9.04
CA PHE A 35 -11.02 5.64 7.96
C PHE A 35 -11.09 5.00 6.57
N VAL A 36 -11.33 3.68 6.46
CA VAL A 36 -11.32 2.93 5.19
C VAL A 36 -12.26 3.54 4.13
N ASP A 37 -13.48 3.93 4.54
CA ASP A 37 -14.47 4.53 3.65
C ASP A 37 -14.23 6.03 3.39
N GLU A 38 -13.43 6.73 4.21
CA GLU A 38 -13.11 8.16 4.05
C GLU A 38 -11.76 8.38 3.35
N HIS A 39 -10.99 7.32 3.09
CA HIS A 39 -9.68 7.41 2.47
C HIS A 39 -9.75 7.91 1.01
N PRO A 40 -9.14 9.06 0.65
CA PRO A 40 -9.24 9.61 -0.70
C PRO A 40 -8.64 8.74 -1.81
N GLY A 41 -7.71 7.84 -1.46
CA GLY A 41 -7.15 6.83 -2.39
C GLY A 41 -8.03 5.58 -2.58
N GLY A 42 -9.17 5.49 -1.88
CA GLY A 42 -10.07 4.34 -1.89
C GLY A 42 -9.72 3.26 -0.86
N GLU A 43 -10.68 2.36 -0.61
CA GLU A 43 -10.52 1.28 0.37
C GLU A 43 -9.56 0.16 -0.08
N GLU A 44 -9.49 -0.10 -1.39
CA GLU A 44 -8.74 -1.24 -1.95
C GLU A 44 -7.24 -1.16 -1.65
N VAL A 45 -6.66 0.04 -1.72
CA VAL A 45 -5.23 0.26 -1.45
C VAL A 45 -4.89 0.11 0.04
N LEU A 46 -5.81 0.43 0.95
CA LEU A 46 -5.65 0.18 2.39
C LEU A 46 -5.76 -1.31 2.71
N LEU A 47 -6.67 -2.02 2.04
CA LEU A 47 -6.86 -3.46 2.21
C LEU A 47 -5.67 -4.27 1.69
N ASP A 48 -5.01 -3.86 0.58
CA ASP A 48 -3.79 -4.54 0.12
C ASP A 48 -2.66 -4.45 1.16
N VAL A 49 -2.44 -3.27 1.74
CA VAL A 49 -1.43 -3.06 2.80
C VAL A 49 -1.93 -3.43 4.21
N GLY A 50 -3.12 -4.02 4.31
CA GLY A 50 -3.72 -4.47 5.55
C GLY A 50 -2.88 -5.54 6.26
N GLY A 51 -2.65 -5.35 7.55
CA GLY A 51 -1.91 -6.29 8.39
C GLY A 51 -0.41 -6.36 8.14
N ARG A 52 0.17 -5.44 7.35
CA ARG A 52 1.61 -5.40 7.03
C ARG A 52 2.22 -4.01 7.26
N ASP A 53 3.52 -3.89 6.99
CA ASP A 53 4.18 -2.59 6.94
C ASP A 53 3.83 -1.88 5.62
N ALA A 54 3.31 -0.66 5.75
CA ALA A 54 2.85 0.20 4.68
C ALA A 54 3.76 1.43 4.49
N THR A 55 4.95 1.46 5.13
CA THR A 55 5.83 2.64 5.15
C THR A 55 6.26 3.06 3.74
N ASP A 56 6.74 2.12 2.92
CA ASP A 56 7.13 2.40 1.52
C ASP A 56 5.92 2.92 0.71
N ALA A 57 4.74 2.31 0.85
CA ALA A 57 3.53 2.73 0.11
C ALA A 57 3.02 4.12 0.55
N PHE A 58 3.10 4.44 1.84
CA PHE A 58 2.68 5.73 2.37
C PHE A 58 3.60 6.88 1.94
N GLU A 59 4.92 6.64 1.93
CA GLU A 59 5.92 7.64 1.52
C GLU A 59 6.02 7.79 -0.01
N ASP A 60 5.86 6.72 -0.80
CA ASP A 60 5.88 6.77 -2.28
C ASP A 60 4.71 7.61 -2.86
N VAL A 61 3.54 7.53 -2.23
CA VAL A 61 2.37 8.37 -2.57
C VAL A 61 2.59 9.84 -2.20
N GLY A 62 3.45 10.16 -1.24
CA GLY A 62 3.76 11.54 -0.83
C GLY A 62 2.59 12.25 -0.13
N HIS A 63 1.99 11.62 0.87
CA HIS A 63 0.88 12.17 1.66
C HIS A 63 1.19 13.56 2.26
N SER A 64 0.18 14.43 2.30
CA SER A 64 0.27 15.78 2.87
C SER A 64 0.40 15.77 4.40
N ASP A 65 0.86 16.89 4.96
CA ASP A 65 1.02 17.01 6.42
C ASP A 65 -0.31 16.86 7.17
N GLU A 66 -1.43 17.36 6.62
CA GLU A 66 -2.76 17.17 7.21
C GLU A 66 -3.21 15.68 7.18
N ALA A 67 -2.79 14.90 6.17
CA ALA A 67 -3.03 13.46 6.17
C ALA A 67 -2.17 12.73 7.24
N ARG A 68 -0.96 13.24 7.54
CA ARG A 68 -0.14 12.77 8.66
C ARG A 68 -0.77 13.11 10.02
N GLU A 69 -1.35 14.30 10.19
CA GLU A 69 -2.10 14.65 11.41
C GLU A 69 -3.34 13.76 11.64
N ILE A 70 -4.03 13.36 10.57
CA ILE A 70 -5.12 12.37 10.65
C ILE A 70 -4.55 11.00 11.08
N LEU A 71 -3.46 10.56 10.46
CA LEU A 71 -2.79 9.30 10.79
C LEU A 71 -2.34 9.26 12.27
N GLU A 72 -1.78 10.35 12.81
CA GLU A 72 -1.40 10.44 14.23
C GLU A 72 -2.58 10.23 15.19
N ARG A 73 -3.81 10.66 14.83
CA ARG A 73 -5.02 10.41 15.65
C ARG A 73 -5.47 8.94 15.63
N LEU A 74 -5.04 8.17 14.62
CA LEU A 74 -5.34 6.75 14.47
C LEU A 74 -4.26 5.85 15.11
N GLN A 75 -3.25 6.42 15.78
CA GLN A 75 -2.20 5.67 16.45
C GLN A 75 -2.76 4.85 17.63
N ILE A 76 -2.58 3.53 17.57
CA ILE A 76 -2.93 2.61 18.67
C ILE A 76 -1.72 2.10 19.46
N GLY A 77 -0.50 2.23 18.91
CA GLY A 77 0.71 1.79 19.60
C GLY A 77 1.94 1.68 18.72
N LYS A 78 2.85 0.78 19.08
CA LYS A 78 4.13 0.56 18.38
C LYS A 78 4.32 -0.88 17.96
N LEU A 79 5.02 -1.08 16.86
CA LEU A 79 5.33 -2.40 16.36
C LEU A 79 6.60 -2.94 17.04
N LYS A 80 6.46 -4.12 17.63
CA LYS A 80 7.53 -4.89 18.26
C LYS A 80 8.13 -5.85 17.24
N ARG A 81 9.20 -5.40 16.58
CA ARG A 81 10.02 -6.28 15.71
C ARG A 81 10.72 -7.35 16.54
N LEU A 82 10.65 -8.58 16.06
CA LEU A 82 11.41 -9.73 16.52
C LEU A 82 12.54 -10.03 15.52
N PRO A 83 13.64 -10.69 15.95
CA PRO A 83 14.72 -11.05 15.04
C PRO A 83 14.24 -12.07 13.98
N GLY A 84 14.05 -11.59 12.75
CA GLY A 84 13.53 -12.36 11.62
C GLY A 84 12.37 -11.69 10.87
N ASP A 85 11.76 -10.66 11.46
CA ASP A 85 10.70 -9.88 10.80
C ASP A 85 11.22 -9.04 9.62
N PRO A 86 10.36 -8.72 8.62
CA PRO A 86 10.73 -7.81 7.53
C PRO A 86 11.09 -6.44 8.08
N VAL A 87 12.36 -6.08 7.93
CA VAL A 87 12.93 -4.82 8.43
C VAL A 87 12.48 -3.69 7.49
N ALA A 88 11.48 -2.89 7.87
CA ALA A 88 11.21 -1.65 7.14
C ALA A 88 12.49 -0.80 7.11
N LYS A 89 12.77 -0.25 5.94
CA LYS A 89 14.09 0.20 5.49
C LYS A 89 14.47 1.54 6.10
N VAL A 90 14.84 1.54 7.37
CA VAL A 90 15.37 2.71 8.08
C VAL A 90 16.55 3.28 7.28
N GLN A 91 16.36 4.46 6.72
CA GLN A 91 17.37 5.14 5.91
C GLN A 91 18.58 5.49 6.78
N THR A 92 19.64 4.70 6.65
CA THR A 92 20.96 5.01 7.19
C THR A 92 21.87 5.42 6.03
N PRO A 93 22.57 6.58 6.10
CA PRO A 93 23.37 7.08 5.00
C PRO A 93 24.75 6.41 4.98
N THR A 94 24.84 5.19 4.44
CA THR A 94 26.13 4.57 4.09
C THR A 94 26.05 3.86 2.73
N VAL A 95 26.99 4.19 1.86
CA VAL A 95 27.07 3.78 0.45
C VAL A 95 27.49 2.32 0.23
N SER A 96 26.85 1.69 -0.76
CA SER A 96 27.35 0.68 -1.73
C SER A 96 28.50 -0.25 -1.28
N SER A 97 28.34 -1.57 -1.29
CA SER A 97 28.54 -2.42 -2.49
C SER A 97 28.59 -3.91 -2.12
N THR A 98 28.54 -4.94 -2.98
CA THR A 98 27.98 -5.17 -4.35
C THR A 98 28.19 -6.65 -4.69
N THR A 99 27.19 -7.39 -5.23
CA THR A 99 27.29 -8.47 -6.26
C THR A 99 25.95 -9.18 -6.42
N GLY A 100 25.37 -9.14 -7.63
CA GLY A 100 24.08 -9.79 -7.92
C GLY A 100 23.31 -9.07 -9.01
N SER A 101 23.90 -8.93 -10.20
CA SER A 101 23.22 -8.32 -11.35
C SER A 101 22.07 -9.22 -11.82
N GLN A 102 20.86 -8.88 -11.41
CA GLN A 102 19.65 -9.14 -12.17
C GLN A 102 18.90 -7.82 -12.34
N ASP A 103 19.05 -7.27 -13.53
CA ASP A 103 18.36 -6.11 -14.08
C ASP A 103 16.84 -6.34 -14.15
N VAL A 104 16.15 -6.06 -13.05
CA VAL A 104 14.68 -5.94 -13.00
C VAL A 104 14.27 -4.49 -12.79
N SER A 105 14.70 -3.65 -13.72
CA SER A 105 14.42 -2.21 -13.77
C SER A 105 12.90 -1.94 -13.84
N GLY A 106 12.31 -1.46 -12.73
CA GLY A 106 11.05 -0.70 -12.77
C GLY A 106 9.73 -1.49 -12.82
N PHE A 107 9.58 -2.55 -12.01
CA PHE A 107 8.29 -3.26 -11.88
C PHE A 107 7.11 -2.43 -11.33
N GLY A 108 7.35 -1.23 -10.77
CA GLY A 108 6.28 -0.30 -10.35
C GLY A 108 5.55 0.41 -11.50
N VAL A 109 6.23 0.65 -12.63
CA VAL A 109 5.64 1.38 -13.79
C VAL A 109 5.21 0.42 -14.91
N GLY A 110 5.93 -0.70 -15.07
CA GLY A 110 5.65 -1.68 -16.13
C GLY A 110 4.27 -2.32 -16.04
N LEU A 111 3.75 -2.57 -14.82
CA LEU A 111 2.44 -3.19 -14.64
C LEU A 111 1.29 -2.27 -15.07
N TYR A 112 1.35 -0.98 -14.71
CA TYR A 112 0.38 0.02 -15.16
C TYR A 112 0.42 0.20 -16.70
N ALA A 113 1.60 0.19 -17.31
CA ALA A 113 1.72 0.26 -18.77
C ALA A 113 1.03 -0.93 -19.47
N ILE A 114 1.13 -2.14 -18.91
CA ILE A 114 0.44 -3.34 -19.41
C ILE A 114 -1.08 -3.22 -19.24
N LEU A 115 -1.56 -2.77 -18.08
CA LEU A 115 -3.00 -2.57 -17.84
C LEU A 115 -3.62 -1.51 -18.77
N ILE A 116 -2.92 -0.39 -18.98
CA ILE A 116 -3.33 0.66 -19.93
C ILE A 116 -3.33 0.15 -21.37
N LEU A 117 -2.34 -0.65 -21.78
CA LEU A 117 -2.31 -1.27 -23.12
C LEU A 117 -3.47 -2.25 -23.34
N VAL A 118 -3.73 -3.13 -22.38
CA VAL A 118 -4.85 -4.09 -22.45
C VAL A 118 -6.20 -3.35 -22.46
N GLY A 119 -6.37 -2.31 -21.63
CA GLY A 119 -7.56 -1.46 -21.62
C GLY A 119 -7.76 -0.71 -22.93
N ALA A 120 -6.70 -0.12 -23.51
CA ALA A 120 -6.76 0.58 -24.79
C ALA A 120 -7.06 -0.36 -25.97
N ILE A 121 -6.48 -1.56 -25.99
CA ILE A 121 -6.78 -2.58 -27.02
C ILE A 121 -8.23 -3.05 -26.88
N GLY A 122 -8.71 -3.33 -25.68
CA GLY A 122 -10.11 -3.73 -25.42
C GLY A 122 -11.12 -2.63 -25.78
N TYR A 123 -10.82 -1.37 -25.47
CA TYR A 123 -11.65 -0.24 -25.87
C TYR A 123 -11.64 -0.04 -27.39
N GLY A 124 -10.49 -0.18 -28.04
CA GLY A 124 -10.35 -0.09 -29.49
C GLY A 124 -11.14 -1.17 -30.24
N THR A 125 -11.05 -2.43 -29.81
CA THR A 125 -11.84 -3.52 -30.40
C THR A 125 -13.34 -3.33 -30.15
N TYR A 126 -13.75 -2.85 -28.97
CA TYR A 126 -15.14 -2.55 -28.65
C TYR A 126 -15.71 -1.41 -29.51
N GLN A 127 -14.96 -0.31 -29.68
CA GLN A 127 -15.34 0.80 -30.57
C GLN A 127 -15.47 0.35 -32.03
N TYR A 128 -14.54 -0.48 -32.52
CA TYR A 128 -14.63 -1.07 -33.86
C TYR A 128 -15.87 -1.96 -34.02
N MET A 129 -16.22 -2.75 -33.01
CA MET A 129 -17.40 -3.62 -33.02
C MET A 129 -18.71 -2.84 -33.01
N LEU A 130 -18.76 -1.69 -32.33
CA LEU A 130 -19.86 -0.72 -32.39
C LEU A 130 -19.98 -0.06 -33.77
N GLN A 131 -18.85 0.33 -34.38
CA GLN A 131 -18.82 0.97 -35.70
C GLN A 131 -19.27 0.01 -36.82
N ASN A 132 -18.96 -1.28 -36.68
CA ASN A 132 -19.39 -2.34 -37.60
C ASN A 132 -20.80 -2.90 -37.28
N GLY A 133 -21.53 -2.32 -36.33
CA GLY A 133 -22.94 -2.62 -36.08
C GLY A 133 -23.24 -3.98 -35.42
N MET A 134 -22.23 -4.71 -34.96
CA MET A 134 -22.38 -6.09 -34.45
C MET A 134 -22.99 -6.20 -33.04
N VAL A 135 -23.20 -5.07 -32.36
CA VAL A 135 -23.65 -5.01 -30.95
C VAL A 135 -25.06 -4.41 -30.79
N LYS A 136 -25.77 -4.17 -31.90
CA LYS A 136 -27.19 -3.77 -31.86
C LYS A 136 -28.10 -5.02 -31.92
N ALA A 137 -28.69 -5.34 -30.77
CA ALA A 137 -29.97 -6.03 -30.65
C ALA A 137 -30.97 -5.04 -30.02
#